data_AF-A0A8I1GI39-F1
#
_entry.id   AF-A0A8I1GI39-F1
#
_cell.length_a   1.000
_cell.length_b   1.000
_cell.length_c   1.000
_cell.angle_alpha   90.00
_cell.angle_beta   90.00
_cell.angle_gamma   90.00
#
_symmetry.space_group_name_H-M   'P 1'
#
loop_
_entity.id
_entity.type
_entity.pdbx_description
1 polymer ?
#
loop_
_entity_poly.entity_id
_entity_poly.type
_entity_poly.pdbx_seq_one_letter_code
_entity_poly.pdbx_strand_id
1 'polypeptide(L)'
;MSALVDDESWSENISVLIVSCVAVGAKYTAKAAFRLQQSIEDKKCTYLDASRELRNIRDRLRDELQDAKLFGIHSDAAKYYDYAAPELIQNAFPRSCYDLEEASKCIAFDRSTAAVLHLMRGLEQPLETMAKSIGVNPKENWNSILNDIENAVRGKDREGNRTKYWEGRKEEHSFFAEACTH
;
A
#
# COMPACT_ATOMS: atom_id res chain seq x y z
N MET A 1 14.84 44.10 27.80
CA MET A 1 15.40 43.50 26.56
C MET A 1 15.01 42.04 26.55
N SER A 2 14.24 41.59 25.55
CA SER A 2 14.02 40.14 25.36
C SER A 2 15.25 39.56 24.68
N ALA A 3 15.71 38.39 25.14
CA ALA A 3 16.81 37.69 24.48
C ALA A 3 16.41 37.27 23.05
N LEU A 4 17.40 37.25 22.15
CA LEU A 4 17.26 36.69 20.81
C LEU A 4 17.29 35.17 20.89
N VAL A 5 16.66 34.51 19.92
CA VAL A 5 16.77 33.06 19.75
C VAL A 5 18.11 32.74 19.07
N ASP A 6 18.96 31.94 19.71
CA ASP A 6 20.29 31.58 19.21
C ASP A 6 20.66 30.09 19.39
N ASP A 7 19.67 29.26 19.73
CA ASP A 7 19.83 27.82 19.98
C ASP A 7 19.68 27.00 18.68
N GLU A 8 20.69 26.21 18.37
CA GLU A 8 20.78 25.32 17.20
C GLU A 8 19.59 24.34 17.11
N SER A 9 19.01 23.95 18.26
CA SER A 9 17.81 23.12 18.33
C SER A 9 16.59 23.75 17.66
N TRP A 10 16.49 25.08 17.63
CA TRP A 10 15.36 25.77 16.98
C TRP A 10 15.39 25.59 15.47
N SER A 11 16.58 25.64 14.86
CA SER A 11 16.71 25.51 13.41
C SER A 11 16.31 24.12 12.94
N GLU A 12 16.74 23.08 13.67
CA GLU A 12 16.36 21.69 13.39
C GLU A 12 14.85 21.47 13.54
N ASN A 13 14.28 21.89 14.67
CA ASN A 13 12.85 21.72 14.94
C ASN A 13 11.95 22.45 13.93
N ILE A 14 12.32 23.68 13.54
CA ILE A 14 11.55 24.43 12.53
C ILE A 14 11.69 23.77 11.15
N SER A 15 12.87 23.23 10.81
CA SER A 15 13.06 22.49 9.56
C SER A 15 12.17 21.24 9.49
N VAL A 16 12.12 20.45 10.57
CA VAL A 16 11.22 19.29 10.68
C VAL A 16 9.76 19.70 10.55
N LEU A 17 9.36 20.82 11.18
CA LEU A 17 8.01 21.37 11.06
C LEU A 17 7.67 21.77 9.62
N ILE A 18 8.59 22.43 8.91
CA ILE A 18 8.40 22.82 7.51
C ILE A 18 8.16 21.59 6.64
N VAL A 19 9.03 20.57 6.74
CA VAL A 19 8.92 19.33 5.97
C VAL A 19 7.60 18.61 6.28
N SER A 20 7.23 18.53 7.56
CA SER A 20 5.98 17.90 7.99
C SER A 20 4.73 18.63 7.47
N CYS A 21 4.74 19.97 7.51
CA CYS A 21 3.65 20.78 6.95
C CYS A 21 3.49 20.58 5.44
N VAL A 22 4.60 20.48 4.71
CA VAL A 22 4.58 20.18 3.27
C VAL A 22 3.98 18.78 3.02
N ALA A 23 4.38 17.77 3.80
CA ALA A 23 3.92 16.41 3.66
C ALA A 23 2.39 16.27 3.84
N VAL A 24 1.80 17.05 4.76
CA VAL A 24 0.34 17.05 4.99
C VAL A 24 -0.42 18.06 4.13
N GLY A 25 0.25 18.76 3.21
CA GLY A 25 -0.36 19.74 2.30
C GLY A 25 -0.64 21.12 2.90
N ALA A 26 -0.18 21.42 4.12
CA ALA A 26 -0.33 22.70 4.82
C ALA A 26 0.69 23.75 4.30
N LYS A 27 0.51 24.17 3.04
CA LYS A 27 1.44 25.04 2.30
C LYS A 27 1.60 26.42 2.94
N TYR A 28 0.53 26.99 3.50
CA TYR A 28 0.58 28.33 4.08
C TYR A 28 1.22 28.34 5.47
N THR A 29 1.10 27.23 6.20
CA THR A 29 1.78 26.97 7.47
C THR A 29 3.27 26.78 7.23
N ALA A 30 3.67 25.98 6.23
CA ALA A 30 5.07 25.80 5.86
C ALA A 30 5.75 27.15 5.50
N LYS A 31 5.06 28.02 4.74
CA LYS A 31 5.54 29.38 4.43
C LYS A 31 5.66 30.28 5.66
N ALA A 32 4.82 30.10 6.68
CA ALA A 32 4.93 30.85 7.93
C ALA A 32 6.12 30.37 8.76
N ALA A 33 6.30 29.04 8.90
CA ALA A 33 7.44 28.44 9.58
C ALA A 33 8.78 28.82 8.92
N PHE A 34 8.85 28.83 7.59
CA PHE A 34 10.04 29.29 6.87
C PHE A 34 10.39 30.76 7.13
N ARG A 35 9.39 31.65 7.20
CA ARG A 35 9.62 33.06 7.55
C ARG A 35 10.13 33.23 8.99
N LEU A 36 9.63 32.42 9.91
CA LEU A 36 10.14 32.37 11.28
C LEU A 36 11.60 31.90 11.31
N GLN A 37 11.94 30.83 10.58
CA GLN A 37 13.31 30.33 10.44
C GLN A 37 14.26 31.43 9.96
N GLN A 38 13.93 32.10 8.86
CA GLN A 38 14.72 33.20 8.31
C GLN A 38 14.89 34.35 9.32
N SER A 39 13.85 34.68 10.08
CA SER A 39 13.94 35.74 11.11
C SER A 39 14.88 35.37 12.26
N ILE A 40 14.96 34.09 12.62
CA ILE A 40 15.89 33.58 13.63
C ILE A 40 17.33 33.57 13.08
N GLU A 41 17.54 33.05 11.87
CA GLU A 41 18.84 33.03 11.20
C GLU A 41 19.42 34.43 11.02
N ASP A 42 18.57 35.41 10.66
CA ASP A 42 18.92 36.82 10.56
C ASP A 42 19.16 37.50 11.93
N LYS A 43 18.99 36.79 13.05
CA LYS A 43 19.06 37.30 14.43
C LYS A 43 18.12 38.49 14.69
N LYS A 44 16.96 38.48 14.02
CA LYS A 44 15.90 39.51 14.14
C LYS A 44 14.72 39.05 15.00
N CYS A 45 14.79 37.85 15.56
CA CYS A 45 13.69 37.23 16.30
C CYS A 45 14.03 37.12 17.79
N THR A 46 13.20 37.72 18.65
CA THR A 46 13.26 37.48 20.09
C THR A 46 12.43 36.25 20.47
N TYR A 47 12.65 35.69 21.66
CA TYR A 47 11.77 34.61 22.17
C TYR A 47 10.28 35.00 22.23
N LEU A 48 9.97 36.28 22.51
CA LEU A 48 8.60 36.77 22.50
C LEU A 48 8.00 36.77 21.08
N ASP A 49 8.80 37.17 20.09
CA ASP A 49 8.41 37.14 18.68
C ASP A 49 8.21 35.69 18.22
N ALA A 50 9.16 34.81 18.51
CA ALA A 50 9.06 33.39 18.20
C ALA A 50 7.80 32.75 18.83
N SER A 51 7.49 33.06 20.09
CA SER A 51 6.27 32.60 20.75
C SER A 51 4.99 33.09 20.06
N ARG A 52 4.98 34.34 19.56
CA ARG A 52 3.86 34.88 18.77
C ARG A 52 3.73 34.18 17.42
N GLU A 53 4.82 34.02 16.70
CA GLU A 53 4.82 33.38 15.38
C GLU A 53 4.44 31.90 15.47
N LEU A 54 4.89 31.18 16.50
CA LEU A 54 4.46 29.80 16.76
C LEU A 54 2.95 29.68 16.99
N ARG A 55 2.33 30.64 17.70
CA ARG A 55 0.86 30.68 17.82
C ARG A 55 0.19 30.90 16.47
N ASN A 56 0.71 31.81 15.64
CA ASN A 56 0.20 32.05 14.30
C ASN A 56 0.31 30.81 13.41
N ILE A 57 1.46 30.13 13.44
CA ILE A 57 1.73 28.88 12.72
C ILE A 57 0.73 27.79 13.15
N ARG A 58 0.53 27.61 14.46
CA ARG A 58 -0.45 26.64 14.99
C ARG A 58 -1.87 26.95 14.50
N ASP A 59 -2.29 28.20 14.56
CA ASP A 59 -3.65 28.59 14.17
C ASP A 59 -3.86 28.40 12.66
N ARG A 60 -2.87 28.75 11.83
CA ARG A 60 -2.86 28.45 10.38
C ARG A 60 -2.92 26.95 10.09
N LEU A 61 -2.15 26.15 10.82
CA LEU A 61 -2.16 24.69 10.65
C LEU A 61 -3.56 24.15 10.94
N ARG A 62 -4.18 24.61 12.03
CA ARG A 62 -5.56 24.22 12.35
C ARG A 62 -6.53 24.57 11.23
N ASP A 63 -6.45 25.79 10.70
CA ASP A 63 -7.37 26.25 9.66
C ASP A 63 -7.15 25.46 8.34
N GLU A 64 -5.89 25.24 7.93
CA GLU A 64 -5.59 24.43 6.73
C GLU A 64 -6.02 22.96 6.89
N LEU A 65 -5.84 22.37 8.08
CA LEU A 65 -6.27 21.01 8.34
C LEU A 65 -7.79 20.88 8.49
N GLN A 66 -8.52 21.94 8.87
CA GLN A 66 -9.99 21.95 8.89
C GLN A 66 -10.59 21.85 7.49
N ASP A 67 -9.93 22.43 6.49
CA ASP A 67 -10.35 22.37 5.09
C ASP A 67 -9.86 21.10 4.37
N ALA A 68 -8.93 20.36 4.97
CA ALA A 68 -8.36 19.14 4.41
C ALA A 68 -9.16 17.89 4.80
N LYS A 69 -9.27 16.94 3.85
CA LYS A 69 -9.71 15.57 4.16
C LYS A 69 -8.48 14.72 4.46
N LEU A 70 -8.28 14.41 5.74
CA LEU A 70 -7.19 13.55 6.19
C LEU A 70 -7.71 12.12 6.34
N PHE A 71 -7.00 11.16 5.73
CA PHE A 71 -7.28 9.74 5.90
C PHE A 71 -6.16 9.14 6.75
N GLY A 72 -6.47 8.86 8.02
CA GLY A 72 -5.56 8.14 8.90
C GLY A 72 -5.69 6.64 8.67
N ILE A 73 -4.55 5.96 8.58
CA ILE A 73 -4.47 4.50 8.61
C ILE A 73 -4.21 4.10 10.07
N HIS A 74 -4.98 3.14 10.58
CA HIS A 74 -4.74 2.62 11.93
C HIS A 74 -3.41 1.85 11.98
N SER A 75 -2.73 1.86 13.13
CA SER A 75 -1.35 1.35 13.22
C SER A 75 -1.23 -0.14 12.93
N ASP A 76 -2.28 -0.93 13.19
CA ASP A 76 -2.33 -2.36 12.83
C ASP A 76 -2.43 -2.61 11.32
N ALA A 77 -2.96 -1.63 10.58
CA ALA A 77 -3.21 -1.68 9.16
C ALA A 77 -2.09 -1.01 8.33
N ALA A 78 -1.19 -0.26 8.97
CA ALA A 78 -0.06 0.42 8.32
C ALA A 78 0.81 -0.54 7.48
N LYS A 79 1.03 -1.77 7.98
CA LYS A 79 1.78 -2.82 7.27
C LYS A 79 1.19 -3.18 5.90
N TYR A 80 -0.11 -2.95 5.69
CA TYR A 80 -0.77 -3.21 4.41
C TYR A 80 -0.58 -2.06 3.43
N TYR A 81 -0.33 -0.83 3.90
CA TYR A 81 -0.05 0.30 3.02
C TYR A 81 1.35 0.17 2.38
N ASP A 82 2.32 -0.30 3.16
CA ASP A 82 3.72 -0.49 2.74
C ASP A 82 4.00 -1.89 2.17
N TYR A 83 2.96 -2.69 1.90
CA TYR A 83 3.13 -4.00 1.32
C TYR A 83 3.77 -3.91 -0.06
N ALA A 84 4.79 -4.75 -0.28
CA ALA A 84 5.37 -5.02 -1.58
C ALA A 84 5.30 -6.53 -1.84
N ALA A 85 5.02 -6.91 -3.09
CA ALA A 85 4.98 -8.32 -3.46
C ALA A 85 6.35 -8.98 -3.19
N PRO A 86 6.41 -10.21 -2.63
CA PRO A 86 7.67 -10.92 -2.46
C PRO A 86 8.42 -11.13 -3.79
N GLU A 87 9.75 -11.19 -3.75
CA GLU A 87 10.61 -11.36 -4.94
C GLU A 87 10.22 -12.57 -5.79
N LEU A 88 9.78 -13.67 -5.16
CA LEU A 88 9.28 -14.85 -5.85
C LEU A 88 8.08 -14.52 -6.77
N ILE A 89 7.15 -13.69 -6.31
CA ILE A 89 5.99 -13.26 -7.09
C ILE A 89 6.43 -12.25 -8.15
N GLN A 90 7.33 -11.33 -7.82
CA GLN A 90 7.85 -10.36 -8.79
C GLN A 90 8.51 -11.05 -9.99
N ASN A 91 9.27 -12.13 -9.74
CA ASN A 91 9.94 -12.89 -10.79
C ASN A 91 8.99 -13.78 -11.59
N ALA A 92 8.05 -14.47 -10.93
CA ALA A 92 7.15 -15.40 -11.59
C ALA A 92 5.95 -14.72 -12.28
N PHE A 93 5.38 -13.69 -11.64
CA PHE A 93 4.15 -13.02 -12.04
C PHE A 93 4.25 -11.50 -11.84
N PRO A 94 5.14 -10.81 -12.58
CA PRO A 94 5.36 -9.37 -12.41
C PRO A 94 4.09 -8.54 -12.64
N ARG A 95 3.16 -9.00 -13.48
CA ARG A 95 1.88 -8.29 -13.73
C ARG A 95 0.92 -8.37 -12.54
N SER A 96 1.02 -9.40 -11.70
CA SER A 96 0.20 -9.55 -10.51
C SER A 96 0.61 -8.60 -9.37
N CYS A 97 1.85 -8.09 -9.40
CA CYS A 97 2.39 -7.29 -8.31
C CYS A 97 1.59 -6.01 -8.08
N TYR A 98 1.24 -5.31 -9.15
CA TYR A 98 0.43 -4.09 -9.08
C TYR A 98 -0.90 -4.35 -8.36
N ASP A 99 -1.63 -5.39 -8.76
CA ASP A 99 -2.91 -5.71 -8.15
C ASP A 99 -2.79 -6.20 -6.71
N LEU A 100 -1.75 -6.94 -6.36
CA LEU A 100 -1.52 -7.33 -4.96
C LEU A 100 -1.21 -6.13 -4.06
N GLU A 101 -0.43 -5.18 -4.54
CA GLU A 101 -0.11 -3.94 -3.82
C GLU A 101 -1.33 -3.03 -3.67
N GLU A 102 -2.13 -2.86 -4.72
CA GLU A 102 -3.38 -2.10 -4.65
C GLU A 102 -4.44 -2.78 -3.78
N ALA A 103 -4.53 -4.12 -3.79
CA ALA A 103 -5.38 -4.85 -2.86
C ALA A 103 -4.98 -4.58 -1.41
N SER A 104 -3.67 -4.60 -1.12
CA SER A 104 -3.16 -4.34 0.23
C SER A 104 -3.45 -2.91 0.68
N LYS A 105 -3.26 -1.90 -0.19
CA LYS A 105 -3.67 -0.51 0.11
C LYS A 105 -5.17 -0.40 0.34
N CYS A 106 -5.99 -1.08 -0.46
CA CYS A 106 -7.45 -1.10 -0.25
C CYS A 106 -7.82 -1.67 1.12
N ILE A 107 -7.10 -2.70 1.60
CA ILE A 107 -7.27 -3.22 2.96
C ILE A 107 -6.88 -2.15 3.99
N ALA A 108 -5.75 -1.46 3.79
CA ALA A 108 -5.31 -0.39 4.69
C ALA A 108 -6.32 0.77 4.84
N PHE A 109 -7.21 0.96 3.86
CA PHE A 109 -8.24 2.02 3.84
C PHE A 109 -9.68 1.50 4.02
N ASP A 110 -9.88 0.27 4.52
CA ASP A 110 -11.20 -0.35 4.68
C ASP A 110 -12.05 -0.31 3.40
N ARG A 111 -11.46 -0.72 2.27
CA ARG A 111 -12.11 -0.82 0.96
C ARG A 111 -12.17 -2.27 0.49
N SER A 112 -12.81 -3.14 1.30
CA SER A 112 -12.81 -4.59 1.11
C SER A 112 -13.29 -5.05 -0.27
N THR A 113 -14.31 -4.42 -0.85
CA THR A 113 -14.78 -4.77 -2.21
C THR A 113 -13.72 -4.49 -3.28
N ALA A 114 -13.05 -3.34 -3.21
CA ALA A 114 -11.98 -2.99 -4.14
C ALA A 114 -10.77 -3.93 -3.95
N ALA A 115 -10.45 -4.28 -2.70
CA ALA A 115 -9.41 -5.25 -2.39
C ALA A 115 -9.68 -6.60 -3.06
N VAL A 116 -10.91 -7.13 -2.94
CA VAL A 116 -11.29 -8.39 -3.60
C VAL A 116 -11.17 -8.30 -5.13
N LEU A 117 -11.58 -7.19 -5.74
CA LEU A 117 -11.45 -7.01 -7.20
C LEU A 117 -9.99 -7.00 -7.67
N HIS A 118 -9.11 -6.33 -6.92
CA HIS A 118 -7.67 -6.38 -7.19
C HIS A 118 -7.10 -7.78 -6.96
N LEU A 119 -7.46 -8.48 -5.88
CA LEU A 119 -7.01 -9.86 -5.67
C LEU A 119 -7.46 -10.81 -6.80
N MET A 120 -8.69 -10.68 -7.27
CA MET A 120 -9.19 -11.45 -8.42
C MET A 120 -8.37 -11.17 -9.68
N ARG A 121 -8.02 -9.90 -9.94
CA ARG A 121 -7.18 -9.50 -11.08
C ARG A 121 -5.75 -10.02 -10.95
N GLY A 122 -5.15 -9.88 -9.76
CA GLY A 122 -3.80 -10.37 -9.47
C GLY A 122 -3.67 -11.89 -9.64
N LEU A 123 -4.74 -12.64 -9.40
CA LEU A 123 -4.78 -14.10 -9.59
C LEU A 123 -5.08 -14.55 -11.03
N GLU A 124 -5.50 -13.66 -11.93
CA GLU A 124 -5.88 -14.02 -13.30
C GLU A 124 -4.73 -14.72 -14.06
N GLN A 125 -3.56 -14.08 -14.15
CA GLN A 125 -2.41 -14.64 -14.85
C GLN A 125 -1.85 -15.92 -14.19
N PRO A 126 -1.67 -15.98 -12.85
CA PRO A 126 -1.29 -17.21 -12.17
C PRO A 126 -2.24 -18.39 -12.45
N LEU A 127 -3.56 -18.15 -12.39
CA LEU A 127 -4.56 -19.20 -12.66
C LEU A 127 -4.55 -19.66 -14.11
N GLU A 128 -4.39 -18.75 -15.07
CA GLU A 128 -4.23 -19.15 -16.48
C GLU A 128 -2.98 -20.01 -16.71
N THR A 129 -1.88 -19.67 -16.03
CA THR A 129 -0.62 -20.40 -16.13
C THR A 129 -0.76 -21.81 -15.54
N MET A 130 -1.41 -21.91 -14.38
CA MET A 130 -1.72 -23.19 -13.74
C MET A 130 -2.67 -24.04 -14.59
N ALA A 131 -3.72 -23.45 -15.17
CA ALA A 131 -4.63 -24.18 -16.05
C ALA A 131 -3.88 -24.79 -17.24
N LYS A 132 -3.03 -24.00 -17.91
CA LYS A 132 -2.23 -24.44 -19.06
C LYS A 132 -1.26 -25.56 -18.69
N SER A 133 -0.62 -25.51 -17.51
CA SER A 133 0.34 -26.54 -17.10
C SER A 133 -0.31 -27.91 -16.85
N ILE A 134 -1.60 -27.93 -16.47
CA ILE A 134 -2.36 -29.17 -16.26
C ILE A 134 -3.30 -29.53 -17.43
N GLY A 135 -3.17 -28.86 -18.58
CA GLY A 135 -3.95 -29.17 -19.79
C GLY A 135 -5.40 -28.67 -19.78
N VAL A 136 -5.73 -27.73 -18.88
CA VAL A 136 -7.03 -27.05 -18.84
C VAL A 136 -6.96 -25.79 -19.71
N ASN A 137 -7.89 -25.66 -20.67
CA ASN A 137 -8.01 -24.44 -21.46
C ASN A 137 -8.59 -23.30 -20.61
N PRO A 138 -7.92 -22.14 -20.53
CA PRO A 138 -8.45 -20.97 -19.84
C PRO A 138 -9.81 -20.53 -20.39
N LYS A 139 -10.65 -19.97 -19.52
CA LYS A 139 -11.99 -19.46 -19.83
C LYS A 139 -12.15 -18.07 -19.24
N GLU A 140 -13.03 -17.26 -19.83
CA GLU A 140 -13.33 -15.90 -19.33
C GLU A 140 -14.01 -15.89 -17.95
N ASN A 141 -14.64 -16.99 -17.55
CA ASN A 141 -15.32 -17.10 -16.26
C ASN A 141 -14.40 -17.71 -15.19
N TRP A 142 -14.10 -16.91 -14.16
CA TRP A 142 -13.22 -17.27 -13.05
C TRP A 142 -13.68 -18.50 -12.26
N ASN A 143 -14.99 -18.62 -12.00
CA ASN A 143 -15.55 -19.79 -11.33
C ASN A 143 -15.40 -21.05 -12.20
N SER A 144 -15.58 -20.93 -13.51
CA SER A 144 -15.45 -22.06 -14.43
C SER A 144 -14.01 -22.56 -14.53
N ILE A 145 -13.01 -21.66 -14.62
CA ILE A 145 -11.60 -22.09 -14.68
C ILE A 145 -11.15 -22.73 -13.37
N LEU A 146 -11.59 -22.22 -12.21
CA LEU A 146 -11.29 -22.83 -10.91
C LEU A 146 -11.86 -24.24 -10.78
N ASN A 147 -13.12 -24.45 -11.15
CA ASN A 147 -13.74 -25.78 -11.13
C ASN A 147 -13.06 -26.74 -12.10
N ASP A 148 -12.68 -26.27 -13.30
CA ASP A 148 -11.96 -27.10 -14.27
C ASP A 148 -10.57 -27.50 -13.73
N ILE A 149 -9.83 -26.56 -13.10
CA ILE A 149 -8.54 -26.83 -12.44
C ILE A 149 -8.72 -27.86 -11.32
N GLU A 150 -9.70 -27.65 -10.43
CA GLU A 150 -9.94 -28.55 -9.30
C GLU A 150 -10.29 -29.97 -9.78
N ASN A 151 -11.13 -30.09 -10.81
CA ASN A 151 -11.45 -31.38 -11.41
C ASN A 151 -10.19 -32.03 -12.01
N ALA A 152 -9.40 -31.28 -12.77
CA ALA A 152 -8.16 -31.78 -13.35
C ALA A 152 -7.19 -32.28 -12.27
N VAL A 153 -6.99 -31.52 -11.19
CA VAL A 153 -6.17 -31.92 -10.02
C VAL A 153 -6.73 -33.16 -9.33
N ARG A 154 -8.06 -33.32 -9.26
CA ARG A 154 -8.70 -34.55 -8.76
C ARG A 154 -8.65 -35.74 -9.73
N GLY A 155 -8.01 -35.56 -10.89
CA GLY A 155 -7.91 -36.59 -11.94
C GLY A 155 -9.25 -36.82 -12.63
N LYS A 156 -10.09 -35.79 -12.75
CA LYS A 156 -11.38 -35.84 -13.45
C LYS A 156 -11.38 -34.94 -14.69
N ASP A 157 -12.14 -35.32 -15.70
CA ASP A 157 -12.43 -34.46 -16.85
C ASP A 157 -13.58 -33.48 -16.51
N ARG A 158 -14.01 -32.70 -17.50
CA ARG A 158 -15.10 -31.72 -17.37
C ARG A 158 -16.47 -32.36 -17.10
N GLU A 159 -16.64 -33.63 -17.43
CA GLU A 159 -17.88 -34.39 -17.21
C GLU A 159 -17.85 -35.13 -15.86
N GLY A 160 -16.72 -35.08 -15.14
CA GLY A 160 -16.53 -35.72 -13.85
C GLY A 160 -16.01 -37.16 -13.94
N ASN A 161 -15.67 -37.64 -15.14
CA ASN A 161 -15.11 -38.98 -15.33
C ASN A 161 -13.65 -39.02 -14.92
N ARG A 162 -13.20 -40.17 -14.40
CA ARG A 162 -11.78 -40.36 -14.06
C ARG A 162 -10.90 -40.36 -15.30
N THR A 163 -9.77 -39.68 -15.21
CA THR A 163 -8.76 -39.59 -16.27
C THR A 163 -7.48 -40.33 -15.86
N LYS A 164 -6.64 -40.63 -16.85
CA LYS A 164 -5.29 -41.17 -16.66
C LYS A 164 -4.20 -40.09 -16.67
N TYR A 165 -4.58 -38.80 -16.60
CA TYR A 165 -3.64 -37.68 -16.75
C TYR A 165 -2.45 -37.74 -15.77
N TRP A 166 -2.71 -38.19 -14.54
CA TRP A 166 -1.70 -38.31 -13.48
C TRP A 166 -0.98 -39.68 -13.46
N GLU A 167 -1.29 -40.60 -14.37
CA GLU A 167 -0.63 -41.91 -14.45
C GLU A 167 0.85 -41.70 -14.78
N GLY A 168 1.74 -42.05 -13.85
CA GLY A 168 3.19 -41.83 -13.97
C GLY A 168 3.69 -40.44 -13.54
N ARG A 169 2.82 -39.52 -13.09
CA ARG A 169 3.16 -38.12 -12.72
C ARG A 169 2.86 -37.79 -11.25
N LYS A 170 3.24 -38.70 -10.34
CA LYS A 170 2.87 -38.61 -8.92
C LYS A 170 3.43 -37.38 -8.21
N GLU A 171 4.66 -36.98 -8.52
CA GLU A 171 5.30 -35.81 -7.90
C GLU A 171 4.61 -34.50 -8.32
N GLU A 172 4.35 -34.34 -9.61
CA GLU A 172 3.60 -33.19 -10.13
C GLU A 172 2.18 -33.15 -9.56
N HIS A 173 1.52 -34.31 -9.45
CA HIS A 173 0.19 -34.40 -8.85
C HIS A 173 0.19 -33.93 -7.39
N SER A 174 1.18 -34.32 -6.58
CA SER A 174 1.32 -33.86 -5.19
C SER A 174 1.48 -32.34 -5.12
N PHE A 175 2.34 -31.77 -5.97
CA PHE A 175 2.58 -30.33 -6.03
C PHE A 175 1.28 -29.54 -6.30
N PHE A 176 0.51 -29.93 -7.32
CA PHE A 176 -0.75 -29.25 -7.64
C PHE A 176 -1.86 -29.53 -6.62
N ALA A 177 -1.89 -30.72 -6.04
CA ALA A 177 -2.85 -31.05 -4.98
C ALA A 177 -2.63 -30.16 -3.75
N GLU A 178 -1.37 -30.02 -3.29
CA GLU A 178 -1.01 -29.14 -2.18
C GLU A 178 -1.42 -27.69 -2.46
N ALA A 179 -1.16 -27.19 -3.68
CA ALA A 179 -1.55 -25.84 -4.10
C ALA A 179 -3.07 -25.56 -4.04
N CYS A 180 -3.92 -26.60 -4.05
CA CYS A 180 -5.37 -26.48 -3.97
C CYS A 180 -5.98 -26.70 -2.57
N THR A 181 -5.17 -26.90 -1.52
CA THR A 181 -5.67 -27.39 -0.21
C THR A 181 -5.93 -26.28 0.85
N HIS A 182 -6.15 -25.03 0.44
CA HIS A 182 -6.30 -23.90 1.37
C HIS A 182 -7.56 -23.07 1.12
#